data_AF-A0A6N8AW84-F1
#
_entry.id   AF-A0A6N8AW84-F1
#
_cell.length_a   1.000
_cell.length_b   1.000
_cell.length_c   1.000
_cell.angle_alpha   90.00
_cell.angle_beta   90.00
_cell.angle_gamma   90.00
#
_symmetry.space_group_name_H-M   'P 1'
#
loop_
_entity.id
_entity.type
_entity.pdbx_description
1 polymer ?
#
loop_
_entity_poly.entity_id
_entity_poly.type
_entity_poly.pdbx_seq_one_letter_code
_entity_poly.pdbx_strand_id
1 'polypeptide(L)'
;MTTLQPKAQAALLAAYHAPNHTLRRTRGGYTAPAGEPYSVRVINWLDHAYMVTLEPALFPKTVTLNARGIAHAEQLLASRTSLEKAS
;
A
#
# COMPACT_ATOMS: atom_id res chain seq x y z
N MET A 1 -12.75 -12.74 -6.06
CA MET A 1 -11.67 -11.75 -6.13
C MET A 1 -12.03 -10.60 -5.19
N THR A 2 -11.36 -10.45 -4.06
CA THR A 2 -11.70 -9.44 -3.07
C THR A 2 -11.20 -8.08 -3.54
N THR A 3 -12.11 -7.20 -3.97
CA THR A 3 -11.78 -5.83 -4.36
C THR A 3 -11.18 -5.08 -3.17
N LEU A 4 -9.97 -4.54 -3.35
CA LEU A 4 -9.28 -3.79 -2.31
C LEU A 4 -10.05 -2.49 -2.01
N GLN A 5 -10.24 -2.15 -0.73
CA GLN A 5 -10.93 -0.91 -0.36
C GLN A 5 -10.18 0.33 -0.87
N PRO A 6 -10.86 1.45 -1.20
CA PRO A 6 -10.20 2.64 -1.76
C PRO A 6 -9.04 3.18 -0.92
N LYS A 7 -9.19 3.18 0.42
CA LYS A 7 -8.12 3.61 1.33
C LYS A 7 -6.90 2.67 1.32
N ALA A 8 -7.12 1.37 1.13
CA ALA A 8 -6.03 0.42 0.96
C ALA A 8 -5.37 0.55 -0.41
N GLN A 9 -6.12 0.90 -1.47
CA GLN A 9 -5.53 1.20 -2.78
C GLN A 9 -4.64 2.45 -2.70
N ALA A 10 -5.08 3.48 -1.99
CA ALA A 10 -4.28 4.68 -1.74
C ALA A 10 -2.98 4.34 -0.97
N ALA A 11 -3.09 3.55 0.10
CA ALA A 11 -1.91 3.11 0.86
C ALA A 11 -0.96 2.24 0.03
N LEU A 12 -1.49 1.35 -0.82
CA LEU A 12 -0.72 0.52 -1.74
C LEU A 12 0.07 1.39 -2.72
N LEU A 13 -0.56 2.38 -3.34
CA LEU A 13 0.11 3.30 -4.26
C LEU A 13 1.11 4.20 -3.56
N ALA A 14 0.79 4.70 -2.36
CA ALA A 14 1.72 5.49 -1.57
C ALA A 14 2.97 4.67 -1.17
N ALA A 15 2.78 3.42 -0.77
CA ALA A 15 3.88 2.50 -0.52
C ALA A 15 4.69 2.26 -1.80
N TYR A 16 4.04 2.01 -2.94
CA TYR A 16 4.69 1.78 -4.23
C TYR A 16 5.60 2.95 -4.65
N HIS A 17 5.16 4.20 -4.44
CA HIS A 17 5.98 5.38 -4.74
C HIS A 17 7.03 5.73 -3.66
N ALA A 18 6.97 5.09 -2.49
CA ALA A 18 7.95 5.31 -1.42
C ALA A 18 9.28 4.60 -1.73
N PRO A 19 10.41 5.12 -1.20
CA PRO A 19 11.68 4.41 -1.27
C PRO A 19 11.57 2.98 -0.72
N ASN A 20 12.12 2.01 -1.45
CA ASN A 20 12.06 0.57 -1.12
C ASN A 20 10.63 0.02 -0.96
N HIS A 21 9.63 0.66 -1.57
CA HIS A 21 8.23 0.29 -1.47
C HIS A 21 7.71 0.14 -0.02
N THR A 22 8.22 0.98 0.89
CA THR A 22 8.05 0.81 2.33
C THR A 22 7.29 1.98 2.98
N LEU A 23 6.33 1.66 3.85
CA LEU A 23 5.73 2.59 4.81
C LEU A 23 6.36 2.40 6.18
N ARG A 24 6.60 3.51 6.89
CA ARG A 24 7.18 3.50 8.23
C ARG A 24 6.13 3.85 9.28
N ARG A 25 6.20 3.20 10.43
CA ARG A 25 5.30 3.46 11.56
C ARG A 25 5.68 4.77 12.25
N THR A 26 4.66 5.57 12.53
CA THR A 26 4.71 6.83 13.28
C THR A 26 3.60 6.82 14.34
N ARG A 27 3.52 7.90 15.14
CA ARG A 27 2.44 8.06 16.13
C ARG A 27 1.05 8.06 15.48
N GLY A 28 0.93 8.50 14.23
CA GLY A 28 -0.34 8.60 13.50
C GLY A 28 -0.74 7.36 12.71
N GLY A 29 0.14 6.35 12.56
CA GLY A 29 -0.10 5.18 11.71
C GLY A 29 1.14 4.81 10.89
N TYR A 30 0.95 4.43 9.64
CA TYR A 30 2.02 4.10 8.70
C TYR A 30 2.07 5.11 7.57
N THR A 31 3.22 5.69 7.31
CA THR A 31 3.35 6.76 6.32
C THR A 31 4.53 6.55 5.37
N ALA A 32 4.38 7.07 4.15
CA ALA A 32 5.47 7.32 3.24
C ALA A 32 6.20 8.61 3.65
N PRO A 33 7.46 8.84 3.24
CA PRO A 33 8.24 10.00 3.69
C PRO A 33 7.58 11.38 3.50
N ALA A 34 6.71 11.54 2.48
CA ALA A 34 6.01 12.78 2.16
C ALA A 34 4.48 12.61 2.08
N GLY A 35 3.89 11.71 2.87
CA GLY A 35 2.47 11.38 2.81
C GLY A 35 1.70 11.49 4.13
N GLU A 36 0.38 11.42 4.03
CA GLU A 36 -0.50 11.28 5.19
C GLU A 36 -0.38 9.87 5.80
N PRO A 37 -0.51 9.73 7.13
CA PRO A 37 -0.46 8.43 7.77
C PRO A 37 -1.73 7.60 7.50
N TYR A 38 -1.52 6.35 7.10
CA TYR A 38 -2.56 5.33 6.99
C TYR A 38 -2.73 4.59 8.32
N SER A 39 -3.98 4.34 8.72
CA SER A 39 -4.26 3.64 9.96
C SER A 39 -3.80 2.18 9.92
N VAL A 40 -3.59 1.57 11.09
CA VAL A 40 -3.28 0.13 11.22
C VAL A 40 -4.32 -0.73 10.51
N ARG A 41 -5.60 -0.34 10.57
CA ARG A 41 -6.69 -1.05 9.88
C ARG A 41 -6.49 -1.11 8.37
N VAL A 42 -5.99 -0.03 7.77
CA VAL A 42 -5.69 0.01 6.32
C VAL A 42 -4.56 -0.96 5.99
N ILE A 43 -3.51 -0.99 6.81
CA ILE A 43 -2.40 -1.94 6.64
C ILE A 43 -2.88 -3.39 6.81
N ASN A 44 -3.75 -3.68 7.78
CA ASN A 44 -4.31 -5.01 7.96
C ASN A 44 -5.11 -5.48 6.73
N TRP A 45 -5.77 -4.58 5.99
CA TRP A 45 -6.40 -4.96 4.73
C TRP A 45 -5.39 -5.36 3.64
N LEU A 46 -4.22 -4.71 3.60
CA LEU A 46 -3.14 -5.09 2.69
C LEU A 46 -2.51 -6.43 3.11
N ASP A 47 -2.35 -6.64 4.41
CA ASP A 47 -1.80 -7.86 4.99
C ASP A 47 -2.74 -9.06 4.76
N HIS A 48 -4.03 -8.91 5.04
CA HIS A 48 -5.04 -9.93 4.72
C HIS A 48 -5.15 -10.22 3.21
N ALA A 49 -4.76 -9.27 2.36
CA ALA A 49 -4.68 -9.45 0.92
C ALA A 49 -3.33 -10.04 0.44
N TYR A 50 -2.42 -10.35 1.37
CA TYR A 50 -1.08 -10.88 1.13
C TYR A 50 -0.21 -9.98 0.25
N MET A 51 -0.38 -8.66 0.35
CA MET A 51 0.32 -7.68 -0.50
C MET A 51 1.55 -7.04 0.18
N VAL A 52 1.71 -7.26 1.48
CA VAL A 52 2.76 -6.63 2.28
C VAL A 52 3.51 -7.66 3.12
N THR A 53 4.71 -7.27 3.53
CA THR A 53 5.51 -7.93 4.55
C THR A 53 5.65 -6.97 5.72
N LEU A 54 5.34 -7.46 6.93
CA LEU A 54 5.34 -6.69 8.18
C LEU A 54 6.59 -7.02 9.01
N GLU A 55 7.41 -6.01 9.33
CA GLU A 55 8.67 -6.21 10.05
C GLU A 55 8.84 -5.26 11.25
N PRO A 56 9.19 -5.76 12.46
CA PRO A 56 9.15 -7.17 12.88
C PRO A 56 7.69 -7.66 13.05
N ALA A 57 7.46 -8.97 12.95
CA ALA A 57 6.11 -9.56 12.93
C ALA A 57 5.19 -9.15 14.11
N LEU A 58 5.75 -9.02 15.32
CA LEU A 58 4.96 -8.70 16.53
C LEU A 58 4.65 -7.21 16.69
N PHE A 59 5.57 -6.34 16.28
CA PHE A 59 5.44 -4.89 16.40
C PHE A 59 5.95 -4.21 15.14
N PRO A 60 5.23 -4.35 14.01
CA PRO A 60 5.74 -3.89 12.74
C PRO A 60 6.02 -2.40 12.80
N LYS A 61 7.28 -2.07 12.50
CA LYS A 61 7.80 -0.71 12.35
C LYS A 61 7.82 -0.33 10.87
N THR A 62 7.88 -1.32 10.00
CA THR A 62 7.89 -1.16 8.56
C THR A 62 6.87 -2.11 7.92
N VAL A 63 6.30 -1.62 6.82
CA VAL A 63 5.38 -2.35 5.95
C VAL A 63 5.94 -2.22 4.55
N THR A 64 6.41 -3.33 3.98
CA THR A 64 7.06 -3.35 2.67
C THR A 64 6.14 -4.05 1.68
N LEU A 65 5.96 -3.50 0.47
CA LEU A 65 5.24 -4.24 -0.57
C LEU A 65 6.04 -5.48 -0.97
N ASN A 66 5.37 -6.61 -1.07
CA ASN A 66 5.93 -7.80 -1.69
C ASN A 66 5.64 -7.80 -3.21
N ALA A 67 6.12 -8.83 -3.93
CA ALA A 67 5.93 -8.95 -5.38
C ALA A 67 4.45 -8.85 -5.82
N ARG A 68 3.52 -9.39 -5.02
CA ARG A 68 2.08 -9.31 -5.29
C ARG A 68 1.55 -7.90 -5.12
N GLY A 69 1.96 -7.20 -4.06
CA GLY A 69 1.62 -5.81 -3.84
C GLY A 69 2.11 -4.90 -4.97
N ILE A 70 3.35 -5.11 -5.41
CA ILE A 70 3.95 -4.39 -6.55
C ILE A 70 3.13 -4.62 -7.82
N ALA A 71 2.91 -5.88 -8.21
CA ALA A 71 2.15 -6.20 -9.42
C ALA A 71 0.72 -5.62 -9.38
N HIS A 72 0.07 -5.64 -8.22
CA HIS A 72 -1.25 -5.06 -8.07
C HIS A 72 -1.24 -3.52 -8.15
N ALA A 73 -0.19 -2.86 -7.65
CA ALA A 73 -0.03 -1.41 -7.79
C ALA A 73 0.13 -1.03 -9.28
N GLU A 74 0.96 -1.77 -10.02
CA GLU A 74 1.14 -1.58 -11.46
C GLU A 74 -0.18 -1.76 -12.24
N GLN A 75 -0.96 -2.79 -11.90
CA GLN A 75 -2.29 -3.00 -12.50
C GLN A 75 -3.25 -1.84 -12.25
N LEU A 76 -3.25 -1.26 -11.04
CA LEU A 76 -4.08 -0.10 -10.71
C LEU A 76 -3.66 1.14 -11.51
N LEU A 77 -2.35 1.37 -11.66
CA LEU A 77 -1.83 2.48 -12.47
C LEU A 77 -2.19 2.32 -13.95
N ALA A 78 -1.99 1.13 -14.51
CA ALA A 78 -2.35 0.83 -15.91
C ALA A 78 -3.85 1.01 -16.19
N SER A 79 -4.69 0.62 -15.23
CA SER A 79 -6.15 0.78 -15.33
C SER A 79 -6.56 2.25 -15.32
N ARG A 80 -5.90 3.09 -14.50
CA ARG A 80 -6.16 4.54 -14.47
C ARG A 80 -5.75 5.23 -15.76
N THR A 81 -4.56 4.92 -16.28
CA THR A 81 -4.10 5.49 -17.56
C THR A 81 -5.00 5.10 -18.73
N SER A 82 -5.57 3.89 -18.71
CA SER A 82 -6.51 3.44 -19.74
C SER A 82 -7.86 4.18 -19.68
N LEU A 83 -8.31 4.58 -18.49
CA LEU A 83 -9.52 5.38 -18.29
C LEU A 83 -9.34 6.84 -18.73
N GLU A 84 -8.18 7.45 -18.44
CA GLU A 84 -7.88 8.84 -18.84
C GLU A 84 -7.75 9.02 -20.35
N LYS A 85 -7.31 8.00 -21.09
CA LYS A 85 -7.20 8.06 -22.56
C LYS A 85 -8.54 7.83 -23.28
N ALA A 86 -9.55 7.36 -22.58
CA ALA A 86 -10.87 7.05 -23.14
C ALA A 86 -11.92 8.14 -22.84
N SER A 87 -11.55 9.21 -22.12
CA SER A 87 -12.34 10.41 -21.86
C SER A 87 -11.82 11.59 -22.69
#